data_AF-A0A2V3HSJ4-F1
#
_entry.id   AF-A0A2V3HSJ4-F1
#
_cell.length_a   1.000
_cell.length_b   1.000
_cell.length_c   1.000
_cell.angle_alpha   90.00
_cell.angle_beta   90.00
_cell.angle_gamma   90.00
#
_symmetry.space_group_name_H-M   'P 1'
#
loop_
_entity.id
_entity.type
_entity.pdbx_description
1 polymer ?
#
loop_
_entity_poly.entity_id
_entity_poly.type
_entity_poly.pdbx_seq_one_letter_code
_entity_poly.pdbx_strand_id
1 'polypeptide(L)'
;MESTIEQPCPVCSSDAGLTMIARTSEIPYFGEHTQLTILCDACGWKHTDFIPAEGTKPGACTMLIDSPGHMTARVVRSPSCTVRLVELDLEVKPGVSSTGYISNVEGVFNRFEDAISMLQRQAMSEHEGSQAAAECAALLNEMARIKAGQSSVELVLLDPMGHSQILHEDAVSRELREEEMEVLSTGPSVPVFDAGDLA
;
A
#
# COMPACT_ATOMS: atom_id res chain seq x y z
N MET A 1 -2.06 -10.03 21.08
CA MET A 1 -2.94 -11.22 21.16
C MET A 1 -2.69 -12.08 19.94
N GLU A 2 -2.67 -13.39 20.11
CA GLU A 2 -2.54 -14.36 19.02
C GLU A 2 -3.69 -15.36 19.14
N SER A 3 -4.32 -15.70 18.02
CA SER A 3 -5.50 -16.57 17.96
C SER A 3 -5.60 -17.24 16.60
N THR A 4 -6.25 -18.39 16.54
CA THR A 4 -6.50 -19.11 15.29
C THR A 4 -7.90 -18.78 14.77
N ILE A 5 -8.01 -18.46 13.49
CA ILE A 5 -9.27 -18.28 12.76
C ILE A 5 -9.56 -19.59 12.02
N GLU A 6 -10.69 -20.23 12.33
CA GLU A 6 -11.16 -21.44 11.65
C GLU A 6 -11.86 -21.09 10.33
N GLN A 7 -11.12 -20.47 9.40
CA GLN A 7 -11.58 -20.16 8.05
C GLN A 7 -10.55 -20.66 7.03
N PRO A 8 -11.00 -21.10 5.84
CA PRO A 8 -10.09 -21.54 4.80
C PRO A 8 -9.26 -20.38 4.25
N CYS A 9 -8.02 -20.68 3.85
CA CYS A 9 -7.15 -19.67 3.24
C CYS A 9 -7.73 -19.17 1.90
N PRO A 10 -7.84 -17.84 1.68
CA PRO A 10 -8.42 -17.30 0.44
C PRO A 10 -7.54 -17.56 -0.80
N VAL A 11 -6.28 -17.96 -0.62
CA VAL A 11 -5.33 -18.21 -1.72
C VAL A 11 -5.18 -19.70 -2.02
N CYS A 12 -4.95 -20.53 -1.00
CA CYS A 12 -4.70 -21.97 -1.18
C CYS A 12 -5.87 -22.87 -0.78
N SER A 13 -6.95 -22.31 -0.24
CA SER A 13 -8.13 -23.04 0.25
C SER A 13 -7.82 -24.10 1.31
N SER A 14 -6.72 -23.95 2.06
CA SER A 14 -6.40 -24.85 3.16
C SER A 14 -7.35 -24.63 4.34
N ASP A 15 -7.93 -25.72 4.84
CA ASP A 15 -8.81 -25.73 6.03
C ASP A 15 -8.04 -25.81 7.36
N ALA A 16 -6.71 -25.70 7.34
CA ALA A 16 -5.89 -25.76 8.56
C ALA A 16 -6.07 -24.54 9.49
N GLY A 17 -6.87 -23.56 9.07
CA GLY A 17 -7.08 -22.29 9.75
C GLY A 17 -6.02 -21.25 9.39
N LEU A 18 -6.24 -20.03 9.88
CA LEU A 18 -5.34 -18.89 9.71
C LEU A 18 -4.87 -18.40 11.07
N THR A 19 -3.61 -18.03 11.20
CA THR A 19 -3.08 -17.47 12.43
C THR A 19 -3.27 -15.95 12.41
N MET A 20 -3.97 -15.42 13.41
CA MET A 20 -4.24 -14.00 13.59
C MET A 20 -3.42 -13.44 14.75
N ILE A 21 -2.68 -12.37 14.49
CA ILE A 21 -1.84 -11.67 15.44
C ILE A 21 -2.30 -10.21 15.48
N ALA A 22 -2.77 -9.77 16.64
CA ALA A 22 -3.12 -8.38 16.90
C ALA A 22 -2.11 -7.76 17.87
N ARG A 23 -1.47 -6.66 17.48
CA ARG A 23 -0.53 -5.90 18.31
C ARG A 23 -0.90 -4.43 18.32
N THR A 24 -1.23 -3.91 19.49
CA THR A 24 -1.47 -2.48 19.68
C THR A 24 -0.14 -1.80 19.96
N SER A 25 0.13 -0.72 19.23
CA SER A 25 1.30 0.12 19.42
C SER A 25 0.99 1.56 19.04
N GLU A 26 1.90 2.47 19.37
CA GLU A 26 1.84 3.85 18.92
C GLU A 26 2.84 4.06 17.78
N ILE A 27 2.38 4.58 16.64
CA ILE A 27 3.26 5.08 15.58
C ILE A 27 3.32 6.61 15.77
N PRO A 28 4.52 7.21 15.89
CA PRO A 28 4.67 8.65 16.01
C PRO A 28 3.89 9.38 14.91
N TYR A 29 3.13 10.42 15.28
CA TYR A 29 2.26 11.23 14.39
C TYR A 29 1.07 10.51 13.76
N PHE A 30 1.01 9.18 13.81
CA PHE A 30 -0.16 8.40 13.39
C PHE A 30 -1.08 8.05 14.56
N GLY A 31 -0.54 8.02 15.78
CA GLY A 31 -1.29 7.71 17.01
C GLY A 31 -1.32 6.23 17.35
N GLU A 32 -2.19 5.88 18.29
CA GLU A 32 -2.43 4.50 18.70
C GLU A 32 -3.15 3.73 17.60
N HIS A 33 -2.64 2.54 17.29
CA HIS A 33 -3.19 1.67 16.26
C HIS A 33 -3.02 0.20 16.65
N THR A 34 -3.90 -0.63 16.13
CA THR A 34 -3.79 -2.08 16.21
C THR A 34 -3.30 -2.60 14.86
N GLN A 35 -2.07 -3.09 14.83
CA GLN A 35 -1.58 -3.89 13.72
C GLN A 35 -2.22 -5.27 13.80
N LEU A 36 -3.10 -5.57 12.85
CA LEU A 36 -3.70 -6.88 12.67
C LEU A 36 -2.94 -7.60 11.57
N THR A 37 -2.46 -8.81 11.83
CA THR A 37 -1.79 -9.65 10.82
C THR A 37 -2.42 -11.03 10.79
N ILE A 38 -2.91 -11.44 9.64
CA ILE A 38 -3.42 -12.78 9.38
C ILE A 38 -2.43 -13.48 8.45
N LEU A 39 -2.07 -14.71 8.78
CA LEU A 39 -1.11 -15.51 8.02
C LEU A 39 -1.63 -16.93 7.81
N CYS A 40 -1.33 -17.49 6.64
CA CYS A 40 -1.56 -18.90 6.33
C CYS A 40 -0.24 -19.66 6.41
N ASP A 41 -0.13 -20.59 7.35
CA ASP A 41 1.07 -21.42 7.52
C ASP A 41 1.29 -22.40 6.36
N ALA A 42 0.25 -22.73 5.60
CA ALA A 42 0.33 -23.66 4.48
C ALA A 42 0.96 -23.06 3.21
N CYS A 43 0.67 -21.80 2.88
CA CYS A 43 1.15 -21.17 1.64
C CYS A 43 1.89 -19.84 1.83
N GLY A 44 2.02 -19.35 3.07
CA GLY A 44 2.69 -18.10 3.39
C GLY A 44 1.91 -16.84 3.00
N TRP A 45 0.62 -16.96 2.65
CA TRP A 45 -0.23 -15.78 2.45
C TRP A 45 -0.27 -14.96 3.73
N LYS A 46 -0.14 -13.63 3.59
CA LYS A 46 -0.09 -12.70 4.71
C LYS A 46 -0.89 -11.46 4.37
N HIS A 47 -1.76 -11.06 5.29
CA HIS A 47 -2.53 -9.84 5.23
C HIS A 47 -2.31 -9.05 6.52
N THR A 48 -1.83 -7.82 6.40
CA THR A 48 -1.60 -6.92 7.53
C THR A 48 -2.43 -5.67 7.34
N ASP A 49 -3.17 -5.25 8.36
CA ASP A 49 -3.86 -3.95 8.38
C ASP A 49 -3.49 -3.16 9.65
N PHE A 50 -3.65 -1.84 9.58
CA PHE A 50 -3.33 -0.90 10.66
C PHE A 50 -4.59 -0.13 11.04
N ILE A 51 -5.30 -0.63 12.04
CA ILE A 51 -6.59 -0.07 12.46
C ILE A 51 -6.32 1.03 13.49
N PRO A 52 -6.60 2.32 13.19
CA PRO A 52 -6.42 3.42 14.13
C PRO A 52 -7.42 3.31 15.30
N ALA A 53 -6.98 3.66 16.52
CA ALA A 53 -7.87 3.66 17.70
C ALA A 53 -8.87 4.83 17.68
N GLU A 54 -8.51 5.94 17.03
CA GLU A 54 -9.29 7.19 17.00
C GLU A 54 -10.39 7.21 15.92
N GLY A 55 -10.65 6.07 15.25
CA GLY A 55 -11.60 5.96 14.13
C GLY A 55 -10.98 6.29 12.77
N THR A 56 -11.81 6.36 11.73
CA THR A 56 -11.37 6.53 10.35
C THR A 56 -10.76 7.91 10.11
N LYS A 57 -9.57 7.96 9.51
CA LYS A 57 -8.92 9.21 9.07
C LYS A 57 -9.44 9.63 7.68
N PRO A 58 -9.16 10.87 7.25
CA PRO A 58 -9.51 11.30 5.91
C PRO A 58 -8.93 10.36 4.85
N GLY A 59 -9.78 9.89 3.94
CA GLY A 59 -9.44 8.81 3.00
C GLY A 59 -8.44 9.17 1.91
N ALA A 60 -8.04 10.43 1.77
CA ALA A 60 -7.02 10.85 0.79
C ALA A 60 -5.87 11.59 1.48
N CYS A 61 -4.64 11.26 1.09
CA CYS A 61 -3.42 11.93 1.54
C CYS A 61 -2.48 12.15 0.37
N THR A 62 -2.06 13.39 0.14
CA THR A 62 -1.18 13.76 -0.98
C THR A 62 0.07 14.47 -0.48
N MET A 63 1.19 14.29 -1.19
CA MET A 63 2.42 15.02 -0.93
C MET A 63 3.23 15.19 -2.21
N LEU A 64 3.72 16.41 -2.46
CA LEU A 64 4.65 16.68 -3.56
C LEU A 64 6.06 16.24 -3.17
N ILE A 65 6.65 15.37 -4.00
CA ILE A 65 8.00 14.87 -3.83
C ILE A 65 8.91 15.63 -4.78
N ASP A 66 9.61 16.65 -4.29
CA ASP A 66 10.50 17.50 -5.10
C ASP A 66 11.92 17.61 -4.52
N SER A 67 12.18 16.99 -3.36
CA SER A 67 13.47 17.01 -2.68
C SER A 67 13.92 15.61 -2.26
N PRO A 68 15.24 15.34 -2.18
CA PRO A 68 15.74 14.06 -1.66
C PRO A 68 15.32 13.81 -0.20
N GLY A 69 15.04 14.87 0.57
CA GLY A 69 14.58 14.75 1.96
C GLY A 69 13.23 14.06 2.07
N HIS A 70 12.33 14.29 1.11
CA HIS A 70 10.98 13.71 1.10
C HIS A 70 11.01 12.19 0.98
N MET A 71 12.09 11.59 0.48
CA MET A 71 12.26 10.13 0.42
C MET A 71 12.23 9.46 1.81
N THR A 72 12.57 10.22 2.86
CA THR A 72 12.58 9.74 4.25
C THR A 72 11.22 9.83 4.94
N ALA A 73 10.26 10.56 4.36
CA ALA A 73 8.92 10.72 4.91
C ALA A 73 8.26 9.36 5.09
N ARG A 74 7.67 9.14 6.27
CA ARG A 74 7.15 7.84 6.65
C ARG A 74 5.76 7.63 6.05
N VAL A 75 5.51 6.44 5.52
CA VAL A 75 4.25 6.07 4.87
C VAL A 75 3.65 4.89 5.62
N VAL A 76 2.41 5.06 6.07
CA VAL A 76 1.53 3.98 6.53
C VAL A 76 0.55 3.71 5.41
N ARG A 77 0.54 2.49 4.89
CA ARG A 77 -0.34 2.08 3.80
C ARG A 77 -1.14 0.86 4.23
N SER A 78 -2.45 0.92 4.12
CA SER A 78 -3.39 -0.18 4.40
C SER A 78 -3.59 -1.06 3.16
N PRO A 79 -4.14 -2.27 3.30
CA PRO A 79 -4.50 -3.13 2.17
C PRO A 79 -5.46 -2.48 1.15
N SER A 80 -6.39 -1.64 1.61
CA SER A 80 -7.42 -0.97 0.80
C SER A 80 -6.94 0.29 0.09
N CYS A 81 -5.71 0.72 0.34
CA CYS A 81 -5.17 1.94 -0.26
C CYS A 81 -4.71 1.74 -1.70
N THR A 82 -5.21 2.59 -2.59
CA THR A 82 -4.64 2.83 -3.93
C THR A 82 -3.52 3.86 -3.82
N VAL A 83 -2.39 3.61 -4.47
CA VAL A 83 -1.21 4.51 -4.48
C VAL A 83 -0.99 5.01 -5.90
N ARG A 84 -0.81 6.33 -6.08
CA ARG A 84 -0.52 6.94 -7.39
C ARG A 84 0.73 7.80 -7.36
N LEU A 85 1.44 7.81 -8.48
CA LEU A 85 2.49 8.76 -8.82
C LEU A 85 2.02 9.52 -10.07
N VAL A 86 1.46 10.72 -9.86
CA VAL A 86 0.58 11.39 -10.85
C VAL A 86 1.31 11.72 -12.16
N GLU A 87 2.46 12.37 -12.08
CA GLU A 87 3.25 12.80 -13.25
C GLU A 87 3.85 11.63 -14.02
N LEU A 88 3.94 10.45 -13.39
CA LEU A 88 4.41 9.22 -14.03
C LEU A 88 3.28 8.37 -14.61
N ASP A 89 2.02 8.74 -14.37
CA ASP A 89 0.82 7.96 -14.71
C ASP A 89 0.90 6.51 -14.18
N LEU A 90 1.45 6.35 -12.96
CA LEU A 90 1.57 5.05 -12.30
C LEU A 90 0.56 4.93 -11.17
N GLU A 91 -0.11 3.78 -11.11
CA GLU A 91 -1.10 3.46 -10.09
C GLU A 91 -0.96 2.00 -9.63
N VAL A 92 -1.04 1.79 -8.31
CA VAL A 92 -1.17 0.47 -7.70
C VAL A 92 -2.49 0.40 -6.97
N LYS A 93 -3.39 -0.45 -7.46
CA LYS A 93 -4.68 -0.75 -6.83
C LYS A 93 -4.58 -1.92 -5.85
N PRO A 94 -5.43 -1.97 -4.81
CA PRO A 94 -5.61 -3.15 -3.97
C PRO A 94 -5.95 -4.40 -4.78
N GLY A 95 -5.21 -5.49 -4.54
CA GLY A 95 -5.47 -6.82 -5.09
C GLY A 95 -5.54 -7.90 -4.00
N VAL A 96 -5.65 -9.16 -4.39
CA VAL A 96 -5.83 -10.32 -3.47
C VAL A 96 -4.68 -10.52 -2.48
N SER A 97 -3.47 -10.14 -2.87
CA SER A 97 -2.27 -10.21 -2.03
C SER A 97 -1.90 -8.85 -1.43
N SER A 98 -2.83 -7.90 -1.45
CA SER A 98 -2.57 -6.59 -0.89
C SER A 98 -2.46 -6.67 0.63
N THR A 99 -1.33 -6.20 1.13
CA THR A 99 -1.01 -6.19 2.54
C THR A 99 -0.52 -4.80 2.91
N GLY A 100 -0.93 -4.33 4.08
CA GLY A 100 -0.48 -3.07 4.62
C GLY A 100 0.99 -3.14 5.00
N TYR A 101 1.64 -1.98 4.97
CA TYR A 101 3.01 -1.84 5.45
C TYR A 101 3.26 -0.46 6.02
N ILE A 102 4.29 -0.37 6.88
CA ILE A 102 4.90 0.88 7.29
C ILE A 102 6.26 0.96 6.61
N SER A 103 6.49 2.02 5.85
CA SER A 103 7.73 2.24 5.11
C SER A 103 8.03 3.74 5.04
N ASN A 104 8.89 4.14 4.11
CA ASN A 104 9.13 5.53 3.74
C ASN A 104 8.71 5.72 2.27
N VAL A 105 8.69 6.97 1.79
CA VAL A 105 8.43 7.28 0.38
C VAL A 105 9.40 6.53 -0.53
N GLU A 106 10.68 6.44 -0.17
CA GLU A 106 11.66 5.61 -0.89
C GLU A 106 11.20 4.16 -1.07
N GLY A 107 10.69 3.53 -0.02
CA GLY A 107 10.18 2.17 -0.07
C GLY A 107 8.92 2.01 -0.92
N VAL A 108 8.11 3.07 -1.07
CA VAL A 108 7.02 3.11 -2.05
C VAL A 108 7.60 3.12 -3.46
N PHE A 109 8.58 3.98 -3.73
CA PHE A 109 9.25 4.06 -5.04
C PHE A 109 9.92 2.73 -5.42
N ASN A 110 10.65 2.12 -4.50
CA ASN A 110 11.33 0.85 -4.75
C ASN A 110 10.33 -0.25 -5.17
N ARG A 111 9.09 -0.25 -4.64
CA ARG A 111 8.04 -1.20 -5.07
C ARG A 111 7.57 -0.97 -6.50
N PHE A 112 7.43 0.29 -6.92
CA PHE A 112 7.15 0.63 -8.33
C PHE A 112 8.34 0.25 -9.22
N GLU A 113 9.57 0.57 -8.82
CA GLU A 113 10.80 0.22 -9.54
C GLU A 113 10.93 -1.30 -9.74
N ASP A 114 10.64 -2.09 -8.70
CA ASP A 114 10.67 -3.56 -8.75
C ASP A 114 9.66 -4.12 -9.76
N ALA A 115 8.43 -3.59 -9.74
CA ALA A 115 7.36 -3.99 -10.66
C ALA A 115 7.71 -3.62 -12.12
N ILE A 116 8.17 -2.39 -12.36
CA ILE A 116 8.59 -1.92 -13.70
C ILE A 116 9.79 -2.74 -14.19
N SER A 117 10.76 -3.02 -13.33
CA SER A 117 11.94 -3.83 -13.68
C SER A 117 11.56 -5.27 -14.04
N MET A 118 10.53 -5.84 -13.40
CA MET A 118 10.01 -7.15 -13.77
C MET A 118 9.37 -7.14 -15.16
N LEU A 119 8.53 -6.13 -15.45
CA LEU A 119 7.91 -5.94 -16.76
C LEU A 119 8.95 -5.72 -17.86
N GLN A 120 9.98 -4.92 -17.58
CA GLN A 120 11.09 -4.69 -18.51
C GLN A 120 11.80 -5.99 -18.90
N ARG A 121 12.14 -6.82 -17.91
CA ARG A 121 12.79 -8.12 -18.17
C ARG A 121 11.92 -9.05 -19.00
N GLN A 122 10.61 -9.06 -18.75
CA GLN A 122 9.67 -9.86 -19.53
C GLN A 122 9.59 -9.36 -20.98
N ALA A 123 9.45 -8.05 -21.20
CA ALA A 123 9.44 -7.46 -22.53
C ALA A 123 10.72 -7.75 -23.33
N MET A 124 11.89 -7.69 -22.69
CA MET A 124 13.16 -8.01 -23.35
C MET A 124 13.29 -9.47 -23.82
N SER A 125 12.53 -10.39 -23.21
CA SER A 125 12.53 -11.81 -23.61
C SER A 125 11.66 -12.10 -24.84
N GLU A 126 10.76 -11.18 -25.19
CA GLU A 126 9.85 -11.29 -26.33
C GLU A 126 10.46 -10.56 -27.56
N HIS A 127 10.49 -11.20 -28.73
CA HIS A 127 11.18 -10.68 -29.93
C HIS A 127 10.63 -9.33 -30.47
N GLU A 128 9.48 -8.87 -29.98
CA GLU A 128 8.84 -7.60 -30.35
C GLU A 128 8.95 -6.53 -29.24
N GLY A 129 9.52 -6.84 -28.07
CA GLY A 129 9.44 -6.03 -26.85
C GLY A 129 10.44 -4.88 -26.71
N SER A 130 11.11 -4.46 -27.79
CA SER A 130 12.11 -3.37 -27.76
C SER A 130 11.53 -2.05 -27.27
N GLN A 131 10.31 -1.71 -27.72
CA GLN A 131 9.66 -0.45 -27.34
C GLN A 131 9.21 -0.44 -25.87
N ALA A 132 8.52 -1.49 -25.41
CA ALA A 132 8.06 -1.59 -24.03
C ALA A 132 9.23 -1.61 -23.03
N ALA A 133 10.33 -2.27 -23.37
CA ALA A 133 11.54 -2.25 -22.56
C ALA A 133 12.19 -0.85 -22.47
N ALA A 134 12.12 -0.07 -23.55
CA ALA A 134 12.60 1.31 -23.57
C ALA A 134 11.71 2.25 -22.75
N GLU A 135 10.39 2.10 -22.81
CA GLU A 135 9.43 2.85 -21.98
C GLU A 135 9.64 2.58 -20.49
N CYS A 136 9.82 1.30 -20.10
CA CYS A 136 10.17 0.95 -18.72
C CYS A 136 11.50 1.59 -18.28
N ALA A 137 12.51 1.60 -19.16
CA ALA A 137 13.79 2.25 -18.86
C ALA A 137 13.63 3.77 -18.65
N ALA A 138 12.77 4.42 -19.44
CA ALA A 138 12.50 5.84 -19.30
C ALA A 138 11.82 6.15 -17.94
N LEU A 139 10.84 5.35 -17.54
CA LEU A 139 10.18 5.49 -16.23
C LEU A 139 11.17 5.32 -15.07
N LEU A 140 12.00 4.27 -15.09
CA LEU A 140 13.02 4.04 -14.05
C LEU A 140 14.02 5.20 -13.95
N ASN A 141 14.43 5.76 -15.10
CA ASN A 141 15.31 6.93 -15.13
C ASN A 141 14.62 8.17 -14.54
N GLU A 142 13.35 8.39 -14.82
CA GLU A 142 12.59 9.51 -14.24
C GLU A 142 12.44 9.37 -12.73
N MET A 143 12.11 8.17 -12.24
CA MET A 143 12.06 7.89 -10.80
C MET A 143 13.40 8.16 -10.11
N ALA A 144 14.52 7.82 -10.75
CA ALA A 144 15.85 8.14 -10.23
C ALA A 144 16.11 9.67 -10.18
N ARG A 145 15.66 10.43 -11.19
CA ARG A 145 15.74 11.91 -11.18
C ARG A 145 14.93 12.51 -10.04
N ILE A 146 13.72 12.00 -9.80
CA ILE A 146 12.86 12.43 -8.68
C ILE A 146 13.55 12.15 -7.34
N LYS A 147 14.12 10.95 -7.14
CA LYS A 147 14.89 10.60 -5.92
C LYS A 147 16.09 11.51 -5.70
N ALA A 148 16.70 12.02 -6.77
CA ALA A 148 17.80 12.97 -6.72
C ALA A 148 17.36 14.45 -6.56
N GLY A 149 16.05 14.75 -6.52
CA GLY A 149 15.53 16.11 -6.45
C GLY A 149 15.71 16.91 -7.75
N GLN A 150 15.85 16.23 -8.89
CA GLN A 150 16.01 16.85 -10.20
C GLN A 150 14.69 16.98 -10.96
N SER A 151 13.64 16.33 -10.46
CA SER A 151 12.26 16.36 -10.96
C SER A 151 11.31 16.18 -9.78
N SER A 152 10.01 16.36 -10.01
CA SER A 152 8.99 16.27 -8.98
C SER A 152 7.87 15.32 -9.37
N VAL A 153 7.24 14.70 -8.35
CA VAL A 153 6.02 13.92 -8.55
C VAL A 153 5.09 14.04 -7.35
N GLU A 154 3.79 14.10 -7.58
CA GLU A 154 2.77 14.01 -6.55
C GLU A 154 2.52 12.53 -6.19
N LEU A 155 2.80 12.19 -4.92
CA LEU A 155 2.42 10.93 -4.32
C LEU A 155 1.03 11.07 -3.71
N VAL A 156 0.09 10.22 -4.15
CA VAL A 156 -1.30 10.23 -3.68
C VAL A 156 -1.62 8.85 -3.08
N LEU A 157 -2.12 8.85 -1.85
CA LEU A 157 -2.75 7.72 -1.19
C LEU A 157 -4.26 7.93 -1.19
N LEU A 158 -5.01 6.98 -1.76
CA LEU A 158 -6.47 6.97 -1.76
C LEU A 158 -6.93 5.69 -1.06
N ASP A 159 -7.37 5.83 0.18
CA ASP A 159 -7.77 4.74 1.04
C ASP A 159 -9.23 4.90 1.47
N PRO A 160 -10.15 4.11 0.89
CA PRO A 160 -11.57 4.13 1.26
C PRO A 160 -11.84 3.82 2.73
N MET A 161 -10.91 3.15 3.43
CA MET A 161 -11.04 2.84 4.86
C MET A 161 -10.33 3.84 5.77
N GLY A 162 -9.58 4.81 5.22
CA GLY A 162 -8.95 5.85 6.03
C GLY A 162 -7.87 5.32 6.99
N HIS A 163 -7.18 4.24 6.63
CA HIS A 163 -6.13 3.60 7.43
C HIS A 163 -4.71 3.93 6.91
N SER A 164 -4.60 4.82 5.92
CA SER A 164 -3.34 5.17 5.25
C SER A 164 -2.99 6.64 5.42
N GLN A 165 -1.70 6.94 5.55
CA GLN A 165 -1.22 8.30 5.75
C GLN A 165 0.26 8.46 5.38
N ILE A 166 0.61 9.64 4.88
CA ILE A 166 1.99 10.12 4.78
C ILE A 166 2.26 10.99 6.01
N LEU A 167 3.26 10.63 6.80
CA LEU A 167 3.64 11.30 8.04
C LEU A 167 4.74 12.32 7.74
N HIS A 168 4.33 13.46 7.21
CA HIS A 168 5.19 14.60 6.88
C HIS A 168 4.41 15.90 7.00
N GLU A 169 5.09 17.03 7.25
CA GLU A 169 4.44 18.34 7.37
C GLU A 169 3.88 18.86 6.04
N ASP A 170 4.51 18.49 4.93
CA ASP A 170 4.05 18.83 3.57
C ASP A 170 2.91 17.94 3.06
N ALA A 171 2.51 16.93 3.83
CA ALA A 171 1.41 16.04 3.45
C ALA A 171 0.07 16.70 3.73
N VAL A 172 -0.82 16.68 2.73
CA VAL A 172 -2.17 17.23 2.82
C VAL A 172 -3.18 16.10 2.86
N SER A 173 -4.01 16.06 3.90
CA SER A 173 -5.10 15.10 4.05
C SER A 173 -6.46 15.74 3.77
N ARG A 174 -7.34 15.00 3.10
CA ARG A 174 -8.72 15.41 2.82
C ARG A 174 -9.64 14.19 2.76
N GLU A 175 -10.94 14.44 2.84
CA GLU A 175 -11.94 13.42 2.58
C GLU A 175 -11.92 12.99 1.10
N LEU A 176 -12.23 11.72 0.86
CA LEU A 176 -12.49 11.21 -0.48
C LEU A 176 -13.79 11.79 -1.01
N ARG A 177 -13.81 12.13 -2.30
CA ARG A 177 -15.05 12.52 -2.99
C ARG A 177 -15.87 11.29 -3.32
N GLU A 178 -17.18 11.44 -3.43
CA GLU A 178 -18.10 10.34 -3.81
C GLU A 178 -17.66 9.67 -5.12
N GLU A 179 -17.32 10.46 -6.14
CA GLU A 179 -16.81 9.98 -7.44
C GLU A 179 -15.52 9.15 -7.30
N GLU A 180 -14.65 9.48 -6.35
CA GLU A 180 -13.43 8.71 -6.11
C GLU A 180 -13.76 7.39 -5.43
N MET A 181 -14.68 7.39 -4.46
CA MET A 181 -15.10 6.18 -3.75
C MET A 181 -15.73 5.14 -4.68
N GLU A 182 -16.50 5.56 -5.68
CA GLU A 182 -17.14 4.65 -6.64
C GLU A 182 -16.14 3.89 -7.52
N VAL A 183 -14.97 4.48 -7.78
CA VAL A 183 -13.96 3.93 -8.69
C VAL A 183 -12.87 3.14 -7.94
N LEU A 184 -12.71 3.39 -6.64
CA LEU A 184 -11.67 2.75 -5.82
C LEU A 184 -12.04 1.31 -5.46
N SER A 185 -11.14 0.39 -5.78
CA SER A 185 -11.22 -1.00 -5.32
C SER A 185 -10.73 -1.08 -3.87
N THR A 186 -11.46 -1.74 -2.98
CA THR A 186 -11.04 -1.96 -1.57
C THR A 186 -10.22 -3.24 -1.37
N GLY A 187 -10.05 -4.05 -2.41
CA GLY A 187 -9.49 -5.40 -2.30
C GLY A 187 -10.48 -6.37 -1.64
N PRO A 188 -10.08 -7.63 -1.42
CA PRO A 188 -10.96 -8.61 -0.78
C PRO A 188 -11.22 -8.23 0.68
N SER A 189 -12.49 -8.32 1.09
CA SER A 189 -12.87 -8.22 2.50
C SER A 189 -12.30 -9.44 3.23
N VAL A 190 -11.31 -9.22 4.09
CA VAL A 190 -10.89 -10.28 5.02
C VAL A 190 -11.92 -10.33 6.13
N PRO A 191 -12.46 -11.51 6.48
CA PRO A 191 -13.42 -11.65 7.57
C PRO A 191 -12.72 -11.41 8.90
N VAL A 192 -12.49 -10.14 9.21
CA VAL A 192 -12.11 -9.67 10.53
C VAL A 192 -13.42 -9.34 11.22
N PHE A 193 -13.90 -10.25 12.06
CA PHE A 193 -15.01 -9.94 12.94
C PHE A 193 -14.58 -8.79 13.85
N ASP A 194 -15.43 -7.78 13.94
CA ASP A 194 -15.17 -6.61 14.75
C ASP A 194 -14.98 -7.06 16.20
N ALA A 195 -14.08 -6.42 16.96
CA ALA A 195 -13.86 -6.79 18.35
C ALA A 195 -15.13 -6.62 19.22
N GLY A 196 -16.12 -5.88 18.72
CA GLY A 196 -17.45 -5.75 19.32
C GLY A 196 -18.36 -6.97 19.19
N ASP A 197 -18.07 -7.89 18.26
CA ASP A 197 -18.85 -9.14 18.08
C ASP A 197 -18.36 -10.28 19.00
N LEU A 198 -17.30 -10.03 19.77
CA LEU A 198 -16.73 -10.95 20.76
C LEU A 198 -17.17 -10.64 22.21
N ALA A 199 -18.13 -9.71 22.40
CA ALA A 199 -18.65 -9.28 23.71
C ALA A 199 -19.96 -9.97 24.11
#